data_AF-A0A540W1C2-F1
#
_entry.id   AF-A0A540W1C2-F1
#
_cell.length_a   1.000
_cell.length_b   1.000
_cell.length_c   1.000
_cell.angle_alpha   90.00
_cell.angle_beta   90.00
_cell.angle_gamma   90.00
#
_symmetry.space_group_name_H-M   'P 1'
#
loop_
_entity.id
_entity.type
_entity.pdbx_description
1 polymer ?
#
loop_
_entity_poly.entity_id
_entity_poly.type
_entity_poly.pdbx_seq_one_letter_code
_entity_poly.pdbx_strand_id
1 'polypeptide(L)'
;MAGRGESVPPKPRAAERTCWTPDEAAAFLRHTAASIMIAMGIPIAVVSKTLRHTTLAITINLYGHLLKDSADEAVKALSSALDHADAKRCNPTLIAGSDTGELPAAA
;
A
#
# COMPACT_ATOMS: atom_id res chain seq x y z
N MET A 1 -10.27 -26.89 -38.48
CA MET A 1 -10.02 -27.05 -37.02
C MET A 1 -8.60 -27.55 -36.83
N ALA A 2 -7.60 -26.67 -36.86
CA ALA A 2 -6.18 -27.03 -36.69
C ALA A 2 -5.72 -26.52 -35.32
N GLY A 3 -5.47 -27.44 -34.40
CA GLY A 3 -4.92 -27.14 -33.08
C GLY A 3 -3.50 -26.60 -33.23
N ARG A 4 -3.25 -25.42 -32.66
CA ARG A 4 -1.89 -24.89 -32.52
C ARG A 4 -1.13 -25.84 -31.59
N GLY A 5 -0.28 -26.69 -32.18
CA GLY A 5 0.69 -27.46 -31.43
C GLY A 5 1.67 -26.49 -30.79
N GLU A 6 1.50 -26.24 -29.50
CA GLU A 6 2.48 -25.55 -28.67
C GLU A 6 3.73 -26.43 -28.65
N SER A 7 4.69 -26.15 -29.53
CA SER A 7 5.98 -26.82 -29.57
C SER A 7 6.73 -26.48 -28.29
N VAL A 8 6.71 -27.40 -27.32
CA VAL A 8 7.54 -27.24 -26.12
C VAL A 8 9.02 -27.29 -26.57
N PRO A 9 9.82 -26.25 -26.31
CA PRO A 9 11.22 -26.27 -26.70
C PRO A 9 11.94 -27.43 -25.98
N PRO A 10 12.90 -28.09 -26.67
CA PRO A 10 13.60 -29.22 -26.08
C PRO A 10 14.36 -28.76 -24.83
N LYS A 11 14.26 -29.55 -23.76
CA LYS A 11 14.95 -29.28 -22.50
C LYS A 11 16.47 -29.18 -22.78
N PRO A 12 17.13 -28.07 -22.42
CA PRO A 12 18.55 -27.90 -22.70
C PRO A 12 19.37 -28.98 -21.99
N ARG A 13 20.51 -29.32 -22.59
CA ARG A 13 21.42 -30.33 -22.02
C ARG A 13 21.88 -29.86 -20.64
N ALA A 14 22.20 -30.79 -19.73
CA ALA A 14 22.58 -30.43 -18.35
C ALA A 14 23.73 -29.40 -18.29
N ALA A 15 24.63 -29.41 -19.27
CA ALA A 15 25.74 -28.46 -19.43
C ALA A 15 25.32 -27.05 -19.89
N GLU A 16 24.12 -26.89 -20.45
CA GLU A 16 23.53 -25.62 -20.91
C GLU A 16 22.52 -25.05 -19.90
N ARG A 17 22.33 -25.73 -18.76
CA ARG A 17 21.51 -25.18 -17.68
C ARG A 17 22.30 -24.08 -17.02
N THR A 18 22.11 -22.85 -17.49
CA THR A 18 22.51 -21.65 -16.78
C THR A 18 21.64 -21.60 -15.52
N CYS A 19 22.09 -22.29 -14.46
CA CYS A 19 21.59 -21.97 -13.14
C CYS A 19 22.02 -20.53 -12.86
N TRP A 20 21.10 -19.74 -12.31
CA TRP A 20 21.46 -18.43 -11.81
C TRP A 20 22.64 -18.58 -10.86
N THR A 21 23.58 -17.64 -10.98
CA THR A 21 24.58 -17.48 -9.95
C THR A 21 23.88 -17.22 -8.60
N PRO A 22 24.51 -17.55 -7.46
CA PRO A 22 23.92 -17.28 -6.16
C PRO A 22 23.45 -15.82 -6.00
N ASP A 23 24.18 -14.87 -6.59
CA ASP A 23 23.84 -13.45 -6.55
C ASP A 23 22.60 -13.10 -7.38
N GLU A 24 22.49 -13.61 -8.61
CA GLU A 24 21.31 -13.43 -9.47
C GLU A 24 20.07 -14.06 -8.84
N ALA A 25 20.18 -15.27 -8.30
CA ALA A 25 19.09 -15.95 -7.61
C ALA A 25 18.64 -15.15 -6.38
N ALA A 26 19.59 -14.64 -5.59
CA ALA A 26 19.28 -13.85 -4.41
C ALA A 26 18.65 -12.48 -4.78
N ALA A 27 19.06 -11.86 -5.88
CA ALA A 27 18.42 -10.64 -6.39
C ALA A 27 16.97 -10.90 -6.81
N PHE A 28 16.74 -11.97 -7.57
CA PHE A 28 15.39 -12.36 -7.99
C PHE A 28 14.47 -12.66 -6.79
N LEU A 29 14.95 -13.45 -5.83
CA LEU A 29 14.17 -13.79 -4.63
C LEU A 29 13.84 -12.56 -3.77
N ARG A 30 14.80 -11.64 -3.59
CA ARG A 30 14.54 -10.35 -2.92
C ARG A 30 13.48 -9.54 -3.68
N HIS A 31 13.54 -9.57 -5.01
CA HIS A 31 12.57 -8.88 -5.83
C HIS A 31 11.16 -9.42 -5.67
N THR A 32 10.99 -10.74 -5.77
CA THR A 32 9.70 -11.41 -5.58
C THR A 32 9.15 -11.16 -4.17
N ALA A 33 9.98 -11.27 -3.13
CA ALA A 33 9.56 -11.04 -1.76
C ALA A 33 9.07 -9.60 -1.53
N ALA A 34 9.77 -8.61 -2.08
CA ALA A 34 9.36 -7.21 -2.00
C ALA A 34 8.00 -6.98 -2.66
N SER A 35 7.82 -7.47 -3.90
CA SER A 35 6.58 -7.29 -4.66
C SER A 35 5.38 -7.90 -3.94
N ILE A 36 5.54 -9.09 -3.34
CA ILE A 36 4.48 -9.73 -2.54
C ILE A 36 4.14 -8.88 -1.32
N MET A 37 5.14 -8.44 -0.54
CA MET A 37 4.89 -7.63 0.66
C MET A 37 4.18 -6.32 0.34
N ILE A 38 4.56 -5.66 -0.76
CA ILE A 38 3.94 -4.41 -1.21
C ILE A 38 2.50 -4.67 -1.67
N ALA A 39 2.25 -5.74 -2.41
CA ALA A 39 0.89 -6.12 -2.82
C ALA A 39 -0.03 -6.44 -1.64
N MET A 40 0.52 -6.92 -0.51
CA MET A 40 -0.23 -7.12 0.74
C MET A 40 -0.41 -5.83 1.56
N GLY A 41 0.06 -4.67 1.07
CA GLY A 41 -0.04 -3.38 1.77
C GLY A 41 0.92 -3.24 2.95
N ILE A 42 1.99 -4.04 3.02
CA ILE A 42 3.00 -3.90 4.08
C ILE A 42 3.76 -2.59 3.88
N PRO A 43 3.94 -1.76 4.94
CA PRO A 43 4.65 -0.49 4.82
C PRO A 43 6.08 -0.67 4.29
N ILE A 44 6.49 0.20 3.37
CA ILE A 44 7.79 0.10 2.67
C ILE A 44 9.00 0.13 3.62
N ALA A 45 8.88 0.79 4.77
CA ALA A 45 9.91 0.79 5.80
C ALA A 45 10.13 -0.60 6.41
N VAL A 46 9.05 -1.37 6.60
CA VAL A 46 9.11 -2.75 7.08
C VAL A 46 9.72 -3.65 6.01
N VAL A 47 9.29 -3.51 4.75
CA VAL A 47 9.84 -4.24 3.60
C VAL A 47 11.35 -4.02 3.47
N SER A 48 11.80 -2.77 3.56
CA SER A 48 13.23 -2.41 3.49
C SER A 48 14.05 -3.06 4.61
N LYS A 49 13.53 -3.06 5.84
CA LYS A 49 14.18 -3.70 7.00
C LYS A 49 14.24 -5.22 6.85
N THR A 50 13.17 -5.86 6.36
CA THR A 50 13.11 -7.30 6.10
C THR A 50 14.14 -7.73 5.06
N LEU A 51 14.32 -6.94 3.99
CA LEU A 51 15.29 -7.23 2.93
C LEU A 51 16.73 -6.81 3.28
N ARG A 52 16.93 -6.19 4.45
CA ARG A 52 18.22 -5.64 4.92
C ARG A 52 18.86 -4.70 3.90
N HIS A 53 18.05 -3.88 3.24
CA HIS A 53 18.60 -2.82 2.39
C HIS A 53 19.30 -1.79 3.27
N THR A 54 20.52 -1.40 2.87
CA THR A 54 21.34 -0.42 3.61
C THR A 54 20.65 0.93 3.75
N THR A 55 19.81 1.29 2.77
CA THR A 55 19.06 2.54 2.75
C THR A 55 17.67 2.33 2.19
N LEU A 56 16.67 3.00 2.77
CA LEU A 56 15.27 2.98 2.32
C LEU A 56 15.12 3.45 0.85
N ALA A 57 15.98 4.36 0.41
CA ALA A 57 16.03 4.86 -0.97
C ALA A 57 16.18 3.75 -2.02
N ILE A 58 16.88 2.65 -1.70
CA ILE A 58 17.02 1.50 -2.61
C ILE A 58 15.66 0.88 -2.90
N THR A 59 14.86 0.64 -1.85
CA THR A 59 13.51 0.07 -1.97
C THR A 59 12.56 1.05 -2.66
N ILE A 60 12.63 2.34 -2.33
CA ILE A 60 11.78 3.38 -2.94
C ILE A 60 12.08 3.51 -4.44
N ASN A 61 13.35 3.56 -4.84
CA ASN A 61 13.70 3.69 -6.25
C ASN A 61 13.23 2.48 -7.08
N LEU A 62 13.24 1.28 -6.50
CA LEU A 62 12.84 0.05 -7.20
C LEU A 62 11.32 -0.15 -7.24
N TYR A 63 10.61 0.21 -6.16
CA TYR A 63 9.18 -0.12 -5.98
C TYR A 63 8.25 1.07 -5.81
N GLY A 64 8.75 2.31 -5.86
CA GLY A 64 7.94 3.51 -5.63
C GLY A 64 6.74 3.63 -6.56
N HIS A 65 6.82 3.05 -7.76
CA HIS A 65 5.69 3.00 -8.70
C HIS A 65 4.51 2.15 -8.20
N LEU A 66 4.76 1.12 -7.39
CA LEU A 66 3.72 0.28 -6.78
C LEU A 66 2.99 0.99 -5.63
N LEU A 67 3.57 2.07 -5.09
CA LEU A 67 3.01 2.79 -3.95
C LEU A 67 1.97 3.85 -4.35
N LYS A 68 1.80 4.14 -5.64
CA LYS A 68 0.88 5.19 -6.09
C LYS A 68 -0.55 4.93 -5.64
N ASP A 69 -1.03 3.71 -5.86
CA ASP A 69 -2.39 3.32 -5.46
C ASP A 69 -2.54 3.36 -3.93
N SER A 70 -1.53 2.92 -3.18
CA SER A 70 -1.53 3.04 -1.71
C SER A 70 -1.51 4.48 -1.22
N ALA A 71 -0.83 5.39 -1.93
CA ALA A 71 -0.82 6.81 -1.61
C ALA A 71 -2.19 7.45 -1.87
N ASP A 72 -2.85 7.11 -2.97
CA ASP A 72 -4.20 7.59 -3.29
C ASP A 72 -5.22 7.10 -2.23
N GLU A 73 -5.13 5.84 -1.83
CA GLU A 73 -5.97 5.29 -0.74
C GLU A 73 -5.70 5.98 0.61
N ALA A 74 -4.44 6.28 0.93
CA ALA A 74 -4.09 7.01 2.14
C ALA A 74 -4.69 8.43 2.14
N VAL A 75 -4.67 9.12 1.00
CA VAL A 75 -5.28 10.45 0.85
C VAL A 75 -6.79 10.39 1.02
N LYS A 76 -7.46 9.41 0.41
CA LYS A 76 -8.92 9.20 0.56
C LYS A 76 -9.30 8.94 2.02
N ALA A 77 -8.55 8.07 2.70
CA ALA A 77 -8.77 7.76 4.10
C ALA A 77 -8.62 9.01 5.00
N LEU A 78 -7.60 9.84 4.72
CA LEU A 78 -7.40 11.09 5.43
C LEU A 78 -8.55 12.08 5.20
N SER A 79 -8.98 12.28 3.94
CA SER A 79 -10.13 13.13 3.61
C SER A 79 -11.38 12.70 4.37
N SER A 80 -11.69 11.41 4.36
CA SER A 80 -12.85 10.86 5.06
C SER A 80 -12.80 11.09 6.58
N ALA A 81 -11.62 10.95 7.18
CA ALA A 81 -11.43 11.20 8.61
C ALA A 81 -11.66 12.68 8.97
N LEU A 82 -11.22 13.61 8.11
CA LEU A 82 -11.44 15.04 8.28
C LEU A 82 -12.93 15.40 8.12
N ASP A 83 -13.59 14.90 7.08
CA ASP A 83 -15.02 15.13 6.83
C ASP A 83 -15.87 14.65 8.02
N HIS A 84 -15.52 13.49 8.61
CA HIS A 84 -16.19 12.98 9.79
C HIS A 84 -15.97 13.85 11.04
N ALA A 85 -14.78 14.42 11.19
CA ALA A 85 -14.47 15.33 12.29
C ALA A 85 -15.24 16.65 12.17
N ASP A 86 -15.37 17.20 10.95
CA ASP A 86 -16.14 18.41 10.68
C ASP A 86 -17.64 18.19 10.86
N ALA A 87 -18.17 17.05 10.42
CA ALA A 87 -19.57 16.68 10.67
C ALA A 87 -19.91 16.60 12.17
N LYS A 88 -18.98 16.15 13.01
CA LYS A 88 -19.16 16.18 14.48
C LYS A 88 -19.19 17.59 15.04
N ARG A 89 -18.42 18.52 14.47
CA ARG A 89 -18.42 19.94 14.88
C ARG A 89 -19.70 20.65 14.44
N CYS A 90 -20.26 20.28 13.29
CA CYS A 90 -21.51 20.83 12.77
C CYS A 90 -22.79 20.18 13.33
N ASN A 91 -22.70 19.32 14.36
CA ASN A 91 -23.89 18.75 14.99
C ASN A 91 -24.69 19.87 15.71
N PRO A 92 -25.92 20.20 15.27
CA PRO A 92 -26.68 21.37 15.74
C PRO A 92 -27.09 21.31 17.23
N THR A 93 -26.97 20.14 17.89
CA THR A 93 -27.28 19.99 19.32
C THR A 93 -26.40 20.87 20.23
N LEU A 94 -25.21 21.28 19.79
CA LEU A 94 -24.35 22.19 20.56
C LEU A 94 -24.61 23.68 20.29
N ILE A 95 -25.30 24.04 19.20
CA ILE A 95 -25.60 25.44 18.86
C ILE A 95 -26.98 25.87 19.43
N ALA A 96 -27.85 24.93 19.78
CA ALA A 96 -29.21 25.19 20.29
C ALA A 96 -29.34 25.12 21.83
N GLY A 97 -28.30 25.51 22.57
CA GLY A 97 -28.21 25.28 24.02
C GLY A 97 -28.00 26.50 24.93
N SER A 98 -28.13 27.74 24.44
CA SER A 98 -28.02 28.93 25.29
C SER A 98 -28.80 30.12 24.71
N ASP A 99 -30.12 30.15 24.91
CA ASP A 99 -30.91 31.39 25.06
C ASP A 99 -32.40 31.08 25.23
N THR A 100 -32.77 30.53 26.38
CA THR A 100 -34.13 30.69 26.92
C THR A 100 -34.00 31.11 28.39
N GLY A 101 -33.59 32.36 28.58
CA GLY A 101 -33.79 33.08 29.82
C GLY A 101 -35.29 33.37 29.99
N GLU A 102 -36.01 32.40 30.54
CA GLU A 102 -37.36 32.57 31.05
C GLU A 102 -37.32 33.53 32.25
N LEU A 103 -37.91 34.72 32.11
CA LEU A 103 -38.15 35.62 33.22
C LEU A 103 -39.37 35.11 34.01
N PRO A 104 -39.24 34.74 35.30
CA PRO A 104 -40.40 34.37 36.08
C PRO A 104 -41.22 35.62 36.41
N ALA A 105 -42.52 35.53 36.12
CA ALA A 105 -43.52 36.44 36.63
C ALA A 105 -43.46 36.51 38.16
N ALA A 106 -43.27 37.71 38.70
CA ALA A 106 -43.44 37.97 40.12
C ALA A 106 -44.00 39.38 40.35
N ALA A 107 -45.17 39.38 41.00
CA ALA A 107 -45.86 40.43 41.75
C ALA A 107 -46.54 41.58 40.98
#